data_AF-A0A536FZ75-F1
#
_entry.id   AF-A0A536FZ75-F1
#
_cell.length_a   1.000
_cell.length_b   1.000
_cell.length_c   1.000
_cell.angle_alpha   90.00
_cell.angle_beta   90.00
_cell.angle_gamma   90.00
#
_symmetry.space_group_name_H-M   'P 1'
#
loop_
_entity.id
_entity.type
_entity.pdbx_description
1 polymer ?
#
loop_
_entity_poly.entity_id
_entity_poly.type
_entity_poly.pdbx_seq_one_letter_code
_entity_poly.pdbx_strand_id
1 'polypeptide(L)'
;MDLAQRIDIIETYNPWCDPAANQAAARLAEDLGKVSATGSDSHSAEELGRCWMEMEEYSGEQDFLEKLRYARHVVTASSGTGRRA
;
A
#
# COMPACT_ATOMS: atom_id res chain seq x y z
N MET A 1 -5.22 10.16 -23.16
CA MET A 1 -5.41 8.99 -22.28
C MET A 1 -5.20 9.49 -20.86
N ASP A 2 -6.15 9.24 -19.96
CA ASP A 2 -6.10 9.74 -18.58
C ASP A 2 -5.15 8.87 -17.73
N LEU A 3 -4.40 9.49 -16.82
CA LEU A 3 -3.43 8.80 -15.96
C LEU A 3 -4.14 7.79 -15.06
N ALA A 4 -5.34 8.11 -14.59
CA ALA A 4 -6.13 7.22 -13.74
C ALA A 4 -6.45 5.87 -14.41
N GLN A 5 -6.50 5.80 -15.75
CA GLN A 5 -6.72 4.55 -16.48
C GLN A 5 -5.48 3.66 -16.57
N ARG A 6 -4.30 4.20 -16.23
CA ARG A 6 -3.01 3.49 -16.32
C ARG A 6 -2.48 3.05 -14.96
N ILE A 7 -3.23 3.30 -13.89
CA ILE A 7 -2.88 2.96 -12.51
C ILE A 7 -3.84 1.88 -12.05
N ASP A 8 -3.32 0.76 -11.56
CA ASP A 8 -4.12 -0.35 -11.04
C ASP A 8 -4.23 -0.31 -9.51
N ILE A 9 -3.18 0.17 -8.85
CA ILE A 9 -2.99 0.14 -7.39
C ILE A 9 -2.59 1.53 -6.90
N ILE A 10 -3.15 1.94 -5.77
CA ILE A 10 -2.74 3.15 -5.05
C ILE A 10 -2.25 2.76 -3.65
N GLU A 11 -1.06 3.20 -3.28
CA GLU A 11 -0.56 3.07 -1.91
C GLU A 11 -1.35 4.02 -1.00
N THR A 12 -2.16 3.45 -0.10
CA THR A 12 -3.02 4.18 0.84
C THR A 12 -2.40 4.28 2.22
N TYR A 13 -1.31 3.57 2.48
CA TYR A 13 -0.52 3.71 3.69
C TYR A 13 0.97 3.58 3.38
N ASN A 14 1.69 4.66 3.66
CA ASN A 14 3.13 4.72 3.77
C ASN A 14 3.48 5.30 5.16
N PRO A 15 4.31 4.63 5.97
CA PRO A 15 4.65 5.10 7.31
C PRO A 15 5.41 6.43 7.34
N TRP A 16 6.01 6.83 6.22
CA TRP A 16 6.77 8.08 6.10
C TRP A 16 5.95 9.24 5.54
N CYS A 17 4.73 8.98 5.07
CA CYS A 17 3.81 10.00 4.62
C CYS A 17 3.07 10.65 5.78
N ASP A 18 2.67 11.90 5.60
CA ASP A 18 1.75 12.57 6.51
C ASP A 18 0.44 11.76 6.62
N PRO A 19 -0.13 11.57 7.83
CA PRO A 19 -1.38 10.83 8.00
C PRO A 19 -2.54 11.36 7.13
N ALA A 20 -2.60 12.68 6.90
CA ALA A 20 -3.61 13.28 6.02
C ALA A 20 -3.41 12.90 4.55
N ALA A 21 -2.15 12.71 4.12
CA ALA A 21 -1.83 12.23 2.77
C ALA A 21 -2.27 10.77 2.58
N ASN A 22 -2.00 9.90 3.56
CA ASN A 22 -2.50 8.51 3.53
C ASN A 22 -4.04 8.47 3.46
N GLN A 23 -4.73 9.31 4.23
CA GLN A 23 -6.19 9.41 4.15
C GLN A 23 -6.69 9.93 2.80
N ALA A 24 -6.00 10.90 2.19
CA ALA A 24 -6.34 11.41 0.87
C ALA A 24 -6.14 10.34 -0.22
N ALA A 25 -5.06 9.56 -0.13
CA ALA A 25 -4.80 8.43 -1.02
C ALA A 25 -5.87 7.34 -0.88
N ALA A 26 -6.31 7.03 0.34
CA ALA A 26 -7.39 6.08 0.58
C ALA A 26 -8.71 6.52 -0.07
N ARG A 27 -9.10 7.79 0.09
CA ARG A 27 -10.28 8.37 -0.57
C ARG A 27 -10.16 8.33 -2.10
N LEU A 28 -8.98 8.67 -2.63
CA LEU A 28 -8.75 8.63 -4.07
C LEU A 28 -8.84 7.21 -4.65
N ALA A 29 -8.33 6.21 -3.93
CA ALA A 29 -8.44 4.81 -4.33
C ALA A 29 -9.89 4.35 -4.39
N GLU A 30 -10.70 4.74 -3.40
CA GLU A 30 -12.14 4.49 -3.37
C GLU A 30 -12.86 5.17 -4.55
N ASP A 31 -12.66 6.47 -4.75
CA ASP A 31 -13.30 7.27 -5.81
C ASP A 31 -12.99 6.72 -7.22
N LEU A 32 -11.78 6.20 -7.42
CA LEU A 32 -11.33 5.65 -8.71
C LEU A 32 -11.50 4.13 -8.83
N GLY A 33 -12.01 3.45 -7.79
CA GLY A 33 -12.18 1.99 -7.75
C GLY A 33 -10.86 1.19 -7.83
N LYS A 34 -9.74 1.79 -7.42
CA LYS A 34 -8.39 1.18 -7.47
C LYS A 34 -8.15 0.26 -6.29
N VAL A 35 -7.23 -0.68 -6.46
CA VAL A 35 -6.80 -1.56 -5.37
C VAL A 35 -5.93 -0.76 -4.40
N SER A 36 -6.24 -0.84 -3.12
CA SER A 36 -5.45 -0.18 -2.06
C SER A 36 -4.23 -1.03 -1.70
N ALA A 37 -3.11 -0.38 -1.41
CA ALA A 37 -1.88 -1.04 -0.98
C ALA A 37 -1.23 -0.37 0.24
N THR A 38 -0.46 -1.15 0.99
CA THR A 38 0.40 -0.68 2.07
C THR A 38 1.84 -1.06 1.79
N GLY A 39 2.75 -0.09 1.89
CA GLY A 39 4.17 -0.29 1.70
C GLY A 39 4.98 0.39 2.79
N SER A 40 6.05 -0.27 3.21
CA SER A 40 6.96 0.23 4.24
C SER A 40 7.95 1.26 3.72
N ASP A 41 8.15 1.29 2.39
CA ASP A 41 9.13 2.12 1.70
C ASP A 41 10.52 2.03 2.37
N SER A 42 10.94 0.78 2.60
CA SER A 42 12.19 0.44 3.29
C SER A 42 13.39 0.69 2.40
N HIS A 43 14.36 1.46 2.89
CA HIS A 43 15.64 1.78 2.27
C HIS A 43 16.82 1.03 2.95
N SER A 44 16.57 0.38 4.09
CA SER A 44 17.55 -0.49 4.75
C SER A 44 16.91 -1.78 5.27
N ALA A 45 17.74 -2.79 5.58
CA ALA A 45 17.26 -4.08 6.09
C ALA A 45 16.54 -3.96 7.45
N GLU A 46 16.89 -2.96 8.27
CA GLU A 46 16.25 -2.69 9.57
C GLU A 46 14.83 -2.11 9.43
N GLU A 47 14.48 -1.62 8.23
CA GLU A 47 13.16 -1.08 7.94
C GLU A 47 12.17 -2.14 7.44
N LEU A 48 12.68 -3.30 7.01
CA LEU A 48 11.85 -4.43 6.57
C LEU A 48 10.93 -4.91 7.69
N GLY A 49 9.69 -5.24 7.32
CA GLY A 49 8.69 -5.73 8.27
C GLY A 49 8.01 -4.64 9.11
N ARG A 50 8.21 -3.35 8.81
CA ARG A 50 7.42 -2.27 9.44
C ARG A 50 5.93 -2.39 9.08
N CYS A 51 5.64 -2.60 7.81
CA CYS A 51 4.31 -2.98 7.35
C CYS A 51 4.40 -3.87 6.10
N TRP A 52 3.36 -4.66 5.88
CA TRP A 52 3.23 -5.57 4.74
C TRP A 52 1.76 -5.88 4.46
N MET A 53 1.50 -6.58 3.36
CA MET A 53 0.18 -7.10 3.01
C MET A 53 0.25 -8.62 2.98
N GLU A 54 -0.74 -9.26 3.58
CA GLU A 54 -0.92 -10.70 3.51
C GLU A 54 -2.11 -10.99 2.61
N MET A 55 -1.90 -11.81 1.59
CA MET A 55 -2.91 -12.18 0.61
C MET A 55 -2.77 -13.66 0.29
N GLU A 56 -3.81 -14.22 -0.33
CA GLU A 56 -3.74 -15.57 -0.89
C GLU A 56 -2.69 -15.65 -2.00
N GLU A 57 -2.19 -16.86 -2.26
CA GLU A 57 -1.44 -17.12 -3.48
C GLU A 57 -2.27 -16.74 -4.71
N TYR A 58 -1.59 -16.24 -5.74
CA TYR A 58 -2.24 -15.73 -6.95
C TYR A 58 -1.52 -16.25 -8.20
N SER A 59 -2.25 -16.28 -9.31
CA SER A 59 -1.70 -16.63 -10.62
C SER A 59 -2.05 -15.59 -11.67
N GLY A 60 -1.02 -14.84 -12.10
CA GLY A 60 -1.17 -13.76 -13.06
C GLY A 60 -1.70 -12.45 -12.47
N GLU A 61 -1.73 -11.42 -13.29
CA GLU A 61 -1.95 -10.02 -12.87
C GLU A 61 -3.39 -9.77 -12.38
N GLN A 62 -4.39 -10.36 -13.04
CA GLN A 62 -5.79 -10.15 -12.71
C GLN A 62 -6.16 -10.80 -11.36
N ASP A 63 -5.70 -12.03 -11.15
CA ASP A 63 -5.89 -12.74 -9.88
C ASP A 63 -5.11 -12.06 -8.76
N PHE A 64 -3.89 -11.55 -9.04
CA PHE A 64 -3.15 -10.71 -8.11
C PHE A 64 -3.98 -9.52 -7.61
N LEU A 65 -4.56 -8.75 -8.52
CA LEU A 65 -5.36 -7.57 -8.16
C LEU A 65 -6.63 -7.94 -7.36
N GLU A 66 -7.29 -9.05 -7.72
CA GLU A 66 -8.47 -9.52 -6.99
C GLU A 66 -8.11 -9.98 -5.58
N LYS A 67 -7.04 -10.77 -5.42
CA LYS A 67 -6.58 -11.23 -4.09
C LYS A 67 -6.02 -10.07 -3.26
N LEU A 68 -5.33 -9.12 -3.89
CA LEU A 68 -4.78 -7.95 -3.21
C LEU A 68 -5.89 -7.04 -2.67
N ARG A 69 -7.03 -6.93 -3.37
CA ARG A 69 -8.20 -6.16 -2.91
C ARG A 69 -8.71 -6.60 -1.54
N TYR A 70 -8.53 -7.86 -1.18
CA TYR A 70 -8.93 -8.42 0.12
C TYR A 70 -7.75 -8.73 1.04
N ALA A 71 -6.55 -8.26 0.69
CA ALA A 71 -5.37 -8.48 1.50
C ALA A 71 -5.56 -7.91 2.91
N ARG A 72 -4.97 -8.57 3.91
CA ARG A 72 -4.82 -8.01 5.25
C ARG A 72 -3.62 -7.08 5.26
N HIS A 73 -3.86 -5.80 5.50
CA HIS A 73 -2.82 -4.80 5.68
C HIS A 73 -2.30 -4.87 7.12
N VAL A 74 -1.04 -5.24 7.30
CA VAL A 74 -0.40 -5.33 8.62
C VAL A 74 0.53 -4.15 8.82
N VAL A 75 0.27 -3.39 9.87
CA VAL A 75 1.09 -2.24 10.31
C VAL A 75 1.58 -2.52 11.71
N THR A 76 2.89 -2.50 11.92
CA THR A 76 3.50 -2.78 13.23
C THR A 76 3.75 -1.49 14.02
N ALA A 77 4.03 -1.63 15.32
CA ALA A 77 4.39 -0.52 16.20
C ALA A 77 5.66 0.23 15.77
N SER A 78 6.52 -0.35 14.92
CA SER A 78 7.72 0.32 14.39
C SER A 78 7.44 1.12 13.11
N SER A 79 6.24 1.04 12.54
CA SER A 79 5.83 1.86 11.39
C SER A 79 5.88 3.35 11.72
N GLY A 80 6.64 4.11 10.92
CA GLY A 80 6.77 5.57 11.07
C GLY A 80 7.63 5.98 12.27
N THR A 81 8.36 5.04 12.87
CA THR A 81 9.28 5.29 13.97
C THR A 81 10.74 5.24 13.50
N GLY A 82 11.62 5.97 14.20
CA GLY A 82 13.03 6.10 13.84
C GLY A 82 13.31 7.21 12.82
N ARG A 83 14.59 7.38 12.45
CA ARG A 83 14.97 8.24 11.31
C ARG A 83 14.82 7.45 10.02
N ARG A 84 14.29 8.08 8.98
CA ARG A 84 14.41 7.59 7.60
C ARG A 84 15.91 7.56 7.26
N ALA A 85 16.39 6.42 6.77
CA ALA A 85 17.77 6.27 6.32
C ALA A 85 18.12 7.26 5.19
#